data_AF-A0A7S1Z077-F1
#
_entry.id   AF-A0A7S1Z077-F1
#
_cell.length_a   1.000
_cell.length_b   1.000
_cell.length_c   1.000
_cell.angle_alpha   90.00
_cell.angle_beta   90.00
_cell.angle_gamma   90.00
#
_symmetry.space_group_name_H-M   'P 1'
#
loop_
_entity.id
_entity.type
_entity.pdbx_description
1 polymer ?
#
loop_
_entity_poly.entity_id
_entity_poly.type
_entity_poly.pdbx_seq_one_letter_code
_entity_poly.pdbx_strand_id
1 'polypeptide(L)'
;IALGVSFPEGWYDSSVILVGRSGEGELSLFSFFRPFTVGVWLMIGVFIVFTGLLYWFLARVDTVSDARDLGDKPLSAIFLASLAFTSNFEFRPNTASAQLMAFSWSFWALIVGAAYTANLANFLINRERTISHVTNLNQAVLYQTPICMKKSTAHEEYVKNFYPDANLIPLESHEDTFLTLQAGDCELVATQEDTFRLFQNSMFVNKQCNLKRIGRTEQIRNGGFATSGDNGDFCTSVVSQVLDYHLLQMKADGFIEDALNSFGRSGGHVCESPTALAMNKSTDSNSLNVHDMGGIFLFHAIICVVALACSLLRMFHRRRAERFKNANDKSNCEDNEHGENKNSLNSAIRRRSSLRHIKEIVLGKTGDHKRSIWQYADHSIVTSSRQVTNGAAPGGDRREA
;
A
#
# COMPACT_ATOMS: atom_id res chain seq x y z
N ILE A 1 53.35 -47.99 13.79
CA ILE A 1 51.89 -48.24 13.72
C ILE A 1 51.24 -46.87 13.75
N ALA A 2 50.43 -46.50 12.75
CA ALA A 2 49.72 -45.23 12.79
C ALA A 2 48.70 -45.32 13.93
N LEU A 3 48.95 -44.60 15.02
CA LEU A 3 47.97 -44.43 16.09
C LEU A 3 46.77 -43.73 15.44
N GLY A 4 45.66 -44.45 15.30
CA GLY A 4 44.43 -43.89 14.76
C GLY A 4 43.76 -42.98 15.79
N VAL A 5 42.72 -42.28 15.37
CA VAL A 5 41.80 -41.60 16.29
C VAL A 5 40.49 -42.39 16.29
N SER A 6 39.99 -42.73 17.48
CA SER A 6 38.68 -43.35 17.69
C SER A 6 37.74 -42.36 18.37
N PHE A 7 36.50 -42.30 17.89
CA PHE A 7 35.46 -41.43 18.44
C PHE A 7 34.36 -42.32 19.04
N PRO A 8 34.12 -42.27 20.37
CA PRO A 8 32.92 -42.83 20.98
C PRO A 8 31.67 -42.01 20.60
N GLU A 9 30.50 -42.48 21.01
CA GLU A 9 29.21 -41.83 20.78
C GLU A 9 29.27 -40.32 21.11
N GLY A 10 28.73 -39.51 20.19
CA GLY A 10 28.71 -38.06 20.36
C GLY A 10 27.69 -37.62 21.42
N TRP A 11 28.08 -36.64 22.23
CA TRP A 11 27.28 -36.13 23.34
C TRP A 11 26.59 -34.79 23.06
N TYR A 12 26.94 -34.10 21.96
CA TYR A 12 26.26 -32.87 21.57
C TYR A 12 26.02 -32.81 20.06
N ASP A 13 25.02 -32.02 19.66
CA ASP A 13 24.69 -31.80 18.26
C ASP A 13 25.64 -30.77 17.64
N SER A 14 26.57 -31.25 16.83
CA SER A 14 27.57 -30.43 16.12
C SER A 14 27.18 -30.16 14.67
N SER A 15 25.92 -30.41 14.33
CA SER A 15 25.40 -30.31 12.97
C SER A 15 25.51 -28.90 12.41
N VAL A 16 25.84 -28.78 11.14
CA VAL A 16 25.96 -27.47 10.46
C VAL A 16 24.56 -26.96 10.12
N ILE A 17 24.27 -25.76 10.60
CA ILE A 17 23.00 -25.06 10.39
C ILE A 17 23.26 -23.65 9.85
N LEU A 18 22.21 -23.05 9.30
CA LEU A 18 22.18 -21.65 8.94
C LEU A 18 21.42 -20.86 10.00
N VAL A 19 21.96 -19.70 10.38
CA VAL A 19 21.34 -18.74 11.28
C VAL A 19 21.25 -17.42 10.57
N GLY A 20 20.12 -16.74 10.70
CA GLY A 20 19.95 -15.39 10.18
C GLY A 20 19.19 -14.52 11.16
N ARG A 21 19.02 -13.27 10.76
CA ARG A 21 18.31 -12.27 11.55
C ARG A 21 16.86 -12.21 11.07
N SER A 22 15.91 -12.44 11.96
CA SER A 22 14.51 -12.09 11.70
C SER A 22 14.43 -10.58 11.53
N GLY A 23 14.26 -10.13 10.29
CA GLY A 23 14.06 -8.72 10.00
C GLY A 23 12.66 -8.31 10.43
N GLU A 24 12.53 -7.11 10.98
CA GLU A 24 11.24 -6.41 10.92
C GLU A 24 10.98 -6.15 9.44
N GLY A 25 10.08 -6.93 8.82
CA GLY A 25 9.83 -6.80 7.38
C GLY A 25 9.54 -5.34 7.03
N GLU A 26 10.35 -4.78 6.12
CA GLU A 26 10.25 -3.41 5.60
C GLU A 26 8.79 -3.05 5.32
N LEU A 27 8.34 -1.95 5.92
CA LEU A 27 6.94 -1.55 5.90
C LEU A 27 6.58 -0.97 4.53
N SER A 28 6.12 -1.86 3.65
CA SER A 28 5.51 -1.44 2.40
C SER A 28 4.14 -0.85 2.69
N LEU A 29 3.94 0.44 2.39
CA LEU A 29 2.65 1.14 2.48
C LEU A 29 1.51 0.48 1.66
N PHE A 30 1.86 -0.44 0.76
CA PHE A 30 0.91 -1.22 -0.06
C PHE A 30 0.78 -2.69 0.39
N SER A 31 1.15 -3.00 1.64
CA SER A 31 1.07 -4.36 2.20
C SER A 31 -0.33 -4.97 2.09
N PHE A 32 -1.39 -4.15 2.18
CA PHE A 32 -2.78 -4.59 2.06
C PHE A 32 -3.16 -5.14 0.67
N PHE A 33 -2.38 -4.87 -0.40
CA PHE A 33 -2.59 -5.49 -1.72
C PHE A 33 -1.89 -6.84 -1.89
N ARG A 34 -0.93 -7.19 -1.01
CA ARG A 34 -0.15 -8.45 -1.10
C ARG A 34 -0.93 -9.76 -0.95
N PRO A 35 -2.09 -9.84 -0.28
CA PRO A 35 -2.81 -11.11 -0.12
C PRO A 35 -3.23 -11.79 -1.42
N PHE A 36 -3.31 -11.03 -2.52
CA PHE A 36 -3.59 -11.53 -3.86
C PHE A 36 -2.55 -11.05 -4.86
N THR A 37 -2.27 -11.88 -5.86
CA THR A 37 -1.42 -11.48 -6.98
C THR A 37 -2.14 -10.46 -7.85
N VAL A 38 -1.38 -9.65 -8.60
CA VAL A 38 -1.94 -8.67 -9.55
C VAL A 38 -2.92 -9.34 -10.53
N GLY A 39 -2.63 -10.58 -10.97
CA GLY A 39 -3.52 -11.33 -11.84
C GLY A 39 -4.91 -11.62 -11.23
N VAL A 40 -4.96 -11.98 -9.94
CA VAL A 40 -6.23 -12.20 -9.23
C VAL A 40 -7.00 -10.89 -9.05
N TRP A 41 -6.32 -9.79 -8.71
CA TRP A 41 -6.95 -8.47 -8.63
C TRP A 41 -7.59 -8.04 -9.95
N LEU A 42 -6.91 -8.26 -11.07
CA LEU A 42 -7.45 -7.98 -12.40
C LEU A 42 -8.69 -8.85 -12.69
N MET A 43 -8.66 -10.14 -12.34
CA MET A 43 -9.80 -11.03 -12.51
C MET A 43 -11.02 -10.60 -11.69
N ILE A 44 -10.82 -10.18 -10.44
CA ILE A 44 -11.88 -9.61 -9.60
C ILE A 44 -12.50 -8.38 -10.30
N GLY A 45 -11.67 -7.48 -10.83
CA GLY A 45 -12.13 -6.31 -11.58
C GLY A 45 -12.96 -6.68 -12.82
N VAL A 46 -12.49 -7.65 -13.62
CA VAL A 46 -13.22 -8.15 -14.79
C VAL A 46 -14.57 -8.75 -14.39
N PHE A 47 -14.61 -9.56 -13.33
CA PHE A 47 -15.85 -10.16 -12.83
C PHE A 47 -16.84 -9.11 -12.29
N ILE A 48 -16.36 -8.04 -11.63
CA ILE A 48 -17.21 -6.92 -11.22
C ILE A 48 -17.85 -6.22 -12.43
N VAL A 49 -17.06 -5.94 -13.47
CA VAL A 49 -17.58 -5.33 -14.70
C VAL A 49 -18.58 -6.25 -15.40
N PHE A 50 -18.25 -7.55 -15.51
CA PHE A 50 -19.14 -8.55 -16.10
C PHE A 50 -20.47 -8.63 -15.37
N THR A 51 -20.46 -8.77 -14.04
CA THR A 51 -21.70 -8.82 -13.25
C THR A 51 -22.47 -7.51 -13.31
N GLY A 52 -21.79 -6.35 -13.32
CA GLY A 52 -22.44 -5.06 -13.51
C GLY A 52 -23.15 -4.94 -14.87
N LEU A 53 -22.53 -5.43 -15.94
CA LEU A 53 -23.15 -5.48 -17.28
C LEU A 53 -24.30 -6.49 -17.35
N LEU A 54 -24.14 -7.66 -16.72
CA LEU A 54 -25.18 -8.68 -16.66
C LEU A 54 -26.40 -8.19 -15.87
N TYR A 55 -26.17 -7.49 -14.77
CA TYR A 55 -27.22 -6.84 -13.99
C TYR A 55 -27.92 -5.73 -14.78
N TRP A 56 -27.16 -4.87 -15.47
CA TRP A 56 -27.73 -3.87 -16.38
C TRP A 56 -28.59 -4.50 -17.48
N PHE A 57 -28.15 -5.62 -18.05
CA PHE A 57 -28.92 -6.34 -19.06
C PHE A 57 -30.20 -6.95 -18.48
N LEU A 58 -30.14 -7.59 -17.32
CA LEU A 58 -31.33 -8.11 -16.64
C LEU A 58 -32.32 -7.01 -16.30
N ALA A 59 -31.85 -5.84 -15.85
CA ALA A 59 -32.69 -4.68 -15.58
C ALA A 59 -33.38 -4.13 -16.85
N ARG A 60 -32.76 -4.27 -18.02
CA ARG A 60 -33.34 -3.89 -19.33
C ARG A 60 -34.40 -4.88 -19.82
N VAL A 61 -34.21 -6.17 -19.56
CA VAL A 61 -35.12 -7.24 -20.01
C VAL A 61 -36.35 -7.32 -19.11
N ASP A 62 -36.18 -7.08 -17.81
CA ASP A 62 -37.21 -7.29 -16.80
C ASP A 62 -37.74 -5.93 -16.29
N THR A 63 -38.82 -5.43 -16.91
CA THR A 63 -39.39 -4.09 -16.65
C THR A 63 -39.97 -3.89 -15.23
N VAL A 64 -39.99 -4.95 -14.41
CA VAL A 64 -40.49 -4.98 -13.02
C VAL A 64 -39.34 -5.00 -11.99
N SER A 65 -38.10 -5.22 -12.43
CA SER A 65 -36.91 -5.04 -11.59
C SER A 65 -36.66 -3.54 -11.34
N ASP A 66 -35.82 -3.19 -10.35
CA ASP A 66 -35.51 -1.83 -9.86
C ASP A 66 -34.88 -0.86 -10.91
N ALA A 67 -35.48 -0.74 -12.08
CA ALA A 67 -35.14 0.20 -13.14
C ALA A 67 -35.26 1.68 -12.69
N ARG A 68 -35.86 1.94 -11.52
CA ARG A 68 -35.97 3.28 -10.95
C ARG A 68 -34.69 3.80 -10.27
N ASP A 69 -33.87 2.93 -9.70
CA ASP A 69 -32.58 3.33 -9.07
C ASP A 69 -31.38 3.15 -10.01
N LEU A 70 -31.52 2.28 -11.01
CA LEU A 70 -30.51 2.01 -12.03
C LEU A 70 -30.73 2.90 -13.24
N GLY A 71 -30.36 4.19 -13.14
CA GLY A 71 -30.43 5.11 -14.29
C GLY A 71 -29.80 4.50 -15.56
N ASP A 72 -30.24 4.96 -16.74
CA ASP A 72 -29.97 4.41 -18.09
C ASP A 72 -28.49 4.15 -18.49
N LYS A 73 -27.53 4.38 -17.60
CA LYS A 73 -26.10 4.35 -17.86
C LYS A 73 -25.48 3.04 -17.34
N PRO A 74 -24.66 2.34 -18.13
CA PRO A 74 -23.98 1.12 -17.69
C PRO A 74 -22.96 1.39 -16.57
N LEU A 75 -22.42 2.60 -16.48
CA LEU A 75 -21.46 2.99 -15.44
C LEU A 75 -22.06 3.01 -14.03
N SER A 76 -23.33 3.39 -13.87
CA SER A 76 -24.00 3.34 -12.56
C SER A 76 -24.21 1.91 -12.08
N ALA A 77 -24.54 0.98 -13.00
CA ALA A 77 -24.68 -0.43 -12.68
C ALA A 77 -23.35 -1.08 -12.26
N ILE A 78 -22.24 -0.74 -12.92
CA ILE A 78 -20.90 -1.21 -12.55
C ILE A 78 -20.48 -0.64 -11.19
N PHE A 79 -20.74 0.64 -10.92
CA PHE A 79 -20.47 1.23 -9.61
C PHE A 79 -21.28 0.55 -8.50
N LEU A 80 -22.55 0.26 -8.75
CA LEU A 80 -23.41 -0.44 -7.79
C LEU A 80 -22.94 -1.88 -7.54
N ALA A 81 -22.54 -2.60 -8.58
CA ALA A 81 -21.92 -3.92 -8.46
C ALA A 81 -20.64 -3.86 -7.62
N SER A 82 -19.80 -2.85 -7.81
CA SER A 82 -18.60 -2.66 -6.99
C SER A 82 -18.91 -2.38 -5.51
N LEU A 83 -19.99 -1.65 -5.23
CA LEU A 83 -20.43 -1.38 -3.85
C LEU A 83 -20.97 -2.65 -3.19
N ALA A 84 -21.71 -3.46 -3.96
CA ALA A 84 -22.24 -4.73 -3.49
C ALA A 84 -21.16 -5.80 -3.21
N PHE A 85 -20.02 -5.75 -3.90
CA PHE A 85 -18.86 -6.60 -3.58
C PHE A 85 -18.38 -6.41 -2.13
N THR A 86 -18.52 -5.19 -1.59
CA THR A 86 -18.13 -4.84 -0.21
C THR A 86 -19.25 -5.02 0.81
N SER A 87 -20.36 -5.67 0.43
CA SER A 87 -21.55 -5.88 1.27
C SER A 87 -22.24 -4.59 1.74
N ASN A 88 -22.00 -3.46 1.06
CA ASN A 88 -22.60 -2.15 1.39
C ASN A 88 -23.87 -1.82 0.59
N PHE A 89 -24.39 -2.76 -0.19
CA PHE A 89 -25.60 -2.56 -1.00
C PHE A 89 -26.57 -3.74 -0.87
N GLU A 90 -27.81 -3.45 -0.45
CA GLU A 90 -28.89 -4.42 -0.37
C GLU A 90 -29.61 -4.49 -1.73
N PHE A 91 -29.33 -5.54 -2.51
CA PHE A 91 -30.12 -5.82 -3.70
C PHE A 91 -31.52 -6.28 -3.27
N ARG A 92 -32.57 -5.67 -3.85
CA ARG A 92 -33.97 -6.11 -3.68
C ARG A 92 -34.53 -6.70 -4.97
N PRO A 93 -34.05 -7.89 -5.40
CA PRO A 93 -34.51 -8.49 -6.64
C PRO A 93 -35.96 -9.01 -6.52
N ASN A 94 -36.85 -8.50 -7.37
CA ASN A 94 -38.26 -8.90 -7.40
C ASN A 94 -38.52 -10.15 -8.28
N THR A 95 -37.57 -10.58 -9.11
CA THR A 95 -37.73 -11.71 -10.04
C THR A 95 -36.77 -12.85 -9.73
N ALA A 96 -37.19 -14.10 -10.02
CA ALA A 96 -36.44 -15.30 -9.65
C ALA A 96 -35.03 -15.36 -10.27
N SER A 97 -34.87 -14.85 -11.50
CA SER A 97 -33.58 -14.74 -12.19
C SER A 97 -32.64 -13.74 -11.49
N ALA A 98 -33.16 -12.59 -11.07
CA ALA A 98 -32.43 -11.58 -10.33
C ALA A 98 -32.08 -12.05 -8.90
N GLN A 99 -32.95 -12.83 -8.26
CA GLN A 99 -32.69 -13.45 -6.95
C GLN A 99 -31.55 -14.47 -7.02
N LEU A 100 -31.57 -15.34 -8.03
CA LEU A 100 -30.49 -16.31 -8.24
C LEU A 100 -29.16 -15.62 -8.55
N MET A 101 -29.19 -14.56 -9.36
CA MET A 101 -28.01 -13.74 -9.66
C MET A 101 -27.45 -13.08 -8.40
N ALA A 102 -28.30 -12.43 -7.60
CA ALA A 102 -27.90 -11.77 -6.36
C ALA A 102 -27.34 -12.78 -5.34
N PHE A 103 -27.93 -13.97 -5.23
CA PHE A 103 -27.40 -15.04 -4.39
C PHE A 103 -26.01 -15.49 -4.88
N SER A 104 -25.85 -15.77 -6.18
CA SER A 104 -24.57 -16.17 -6.76
C SER A 104 -23.49 -15.11 -6.55
N TRP A 105 -23.84 -13.83 -6.71
CA TRP A 105 -22.94 -12.71 -6.50
C TRP A 105 -22.50 -12.59 -5.04
N SER A 106 -23.44 -12.65 -4.10
CA SER A 106 -23.17 -12.58 -2.66
C SER A 106 -22.30 -13.76 -2.20
N PHE A 107 -22.57 -14.97 -2.70
CA PHE A 107 -21.77 -16.15 -2.38
C PHE A 107 -20.33 -16.03 -2.90
N TRP A 108 -20.16 -15.56 -4.13
CA TRP A 108 -18.83 -15.31 -4.70
C TRP A 108 -18.07 -14.22 -3.91
N ALA A 109 -18.73 -13.09 -3.60
CA ALA A 109 -18.13 -12.01 -2.83
C ALA A 109 -17.71 -12.47 -1.42
N LEU A 110 -18.53 -13.29 -0.76
CA LEU A 110 -18.22 -13.89 0.53
C LEU A 110 -16.98 -14.77 0.47
N ILE A 111 -16.87 -15.65 -0.53
CA ILE A 111 -15.69 -16.53 -0.70
C ILE A 111 -14.43 -15.69 -0.94
N VAL A 112 -14.49 -14.69 -1.83
CA VAL A 112 -13.33 -13.84 -2.14
C VAL A 112 -12.92 -13.02 -0.91
N GLY A 113 -13.87 -12.46 -0.17
CA GLY A 113 -13.62 -11.73 1.08
C GLY A 113 -13.02 -12.62 2.18
N ALA A 114 -13.51 -13.86 2.32
CA ALA A 114 -12.96 -14.83 3.24
C ALA A 114 -11.52 -15.22 2.87
N ALA A 115 -11.26 -15.48 1.59
CA ALA A 115 -9.91 -15.79 1.09
C ALA A 115 -8.94 -14.62 1.28
N TYR A 116 -9.38 -13.38 1.04
CA TYR A 116 -8.59 -12.18 1.30
C TYR A 116 -8.20 -12.10 2.77
N THR A 117 -9.17 -12.27 3.68
CA THR A 117 -8.96 -12.18 5.12
C THR A 117 -8.02 -13.28 5.62
N ALA A 118 -8.17 -14.52 5.13
CA ALA A 118 -7.30 -15.64 5.47
C ALA A 118 -5.86 -15.42 4.98
N ASN A 119 -5.68 -14.96 3.74
CA ASN A 119 -4.37 -14.70 3.16
C ASN A 119 -3.68 -13.50 3.82
N LEU A 120 -4.44 -12.46 4.16
CA LEU A 120 -3.94 -11.32 4.93
C LEU A 120 -3.49 -11.75 6.32
N ALA A 121 -4.28 -12.54 7.04
CA ALA A 121 -3.88 -13.07 8.34
C ALA A 121 -2.60 -13.90 8.26
N ASN A 122 -2.50 -14.81 7.28
CA ASN A 122 -1.30 -15.60 7.05
C ASN A 122 -0.08 -14.72 6.73
N PHE A 123 -0.26 -13.67 5.93
CA PHE A 123 0.80 -12.70 5.65
C PHE A 123 1.27 -11.97 6.91
N LEU A 124 0.35 -11.51 7.75
CA LEU A 124 0.67 -10.83 9.00
C LEU A 124 1.40 -11.76 9.98
N ILE A 125 1.00 -13.02 10.08
CA ILE A 125 1.64 -14.03 10.95
C ILE A 125 3.03 -14.40 10.43
N ASN A 126 3.21 -14.57 9.12
CA ASN A 126 4.49 -14.98 8.55
C ASN A 126 5.49 -13.84 8.43
N ARG A 127 5.06 -12.58 8.52
CA ARG A 127 5.94 -11.42 8.50
C ARG A 127 6.94 -11.41 9.67
N GLU A 128 6.56 -11.92 10.84
CA GLU A 128 7.51 -12.09 11.97
C GLU A 128 8.53 -13.22 11.74
N ARG A 129 8.38 -14.02 10.66
CA ARG A 129 9.18 -15.23 10.38
C ARG A 129 10.03 -15.14 9.12
N THR A 130 10.01 -14.04 8.37
CA THR A 130 10.88 -13.87 7.19
C THR A 130 12.32 -13.61 7.64
N ILE A 131 13.02 -14.69 7.99
CA ILE A 131 14.36 -14.69 8.56
C ILE A 131 15.44 -14.59 7.47
N SER A 132 15.09 -14.89 6.21
CA SER A 132 15.97 -14.75 5.03
C SER A 132 15.21 -15.23 3.78
N HIS A 133 15.57 -14.72 2.60
CA HIS A 133 15.10 -15.30 1.31
C HIS A 133 15.78 -16.64 1.00
N VAL A 134 16.89 -16.92 1.66
CA VAL A 134 17.70 -18.13 1.53
C VAL A 134 17.27 -19.16 2.57
N THR A 135 17.04 -20.41 2.14
CA THR A 135 16.64 -21.50 3.04
C THR A 135 17.69 -22.59 3.19
N ASN A 136 18.73 -22.57 2.37
CA ASN A 136 19.80 -23.56 2.37
C ASN A 136 21.08 -23.02 1.72
N LEU A 137 22.21 -23.71 1.91
CA LEU A 137 23.52 -23.31 1.37
C LEU A 137 23.56 -23.23 -0.16
N ASN A 138 22.86 -24.12 -0.88
CA ASN A 138 22.81 -24.06 -2.35
C ASN A 138 22.20 -22.74 -2.85
N GLN A 139 21.13 -22.28 -2.21
CA GLN A 139 20.52 -20.99 -2.51
C GLN A 139 21.46 -19.83 -2.14
N ALA A 140 22.16 -19.92 -1.02
CA ALA A 140 23.14 -18.90 -0.62
C ALA A 140 24.24 -18.73 -1.68
N VAL A 141 24.74 -19.85 -2.22
CA VAL A 141 25.73 -19.85 -3.31
C VAL A 141 25.16 -19.23 -4.58
N LEU A 142 23.94 -19.63 -4.98
CA LEU A 142 23.29 -19.13 -6.19
C LEU A 142 23.09 -17.60 -6.15
N TYR A 143 22.69 -17.07 -5.00
CA TYR A 143 22.46 -15.63 -4.81
C TYR A 143 23.71 -14.86 -4.36
N GLN A 144 24.86 -15.53 -4.20
CA GLN A 144 26.11 -14.95 -3.70
C GLN A 144 25.93 -14.23 -2.35
N THR A 145 25.05 -14.78 -1.51
CA THR A 145 24.74 -14.24 -0.18
C THR A 145 25.98 -14.30 0.73
N PRO A 146 26.35 -13.22 1.42
CA PRO A 146 27.50 -13.21 2.33
C PRO A 146 27.21 -14.07 3.58
N ILE A 147 28.07 -15.06 3.82
CA ILE A 147 27.96 -16.02 4.93
C ILE A 147 29.11 -15.81 5.91
N CYS A 148 28.81 -15.36 7.12
CA CYS A 148 29.77 -15.29 8.22
C CYS A 148 30.05 -16.69 8.79
N MET A 149 31.32 -16.99 9.04
CA MET A 149 31.70 -18.24 9.70
C MET A 149 33.02 -18.13 10.44
N LYS A 150 33.20 -18.99 11.46
CA LYS A 150 34.46 -19.03 12.20
C LYS A 150 35.51 -19.82 11.42
N LYS A 151 36.70 -19.25 11.26
CA LYS A 151 37.84 -19.91 10.62
C LYS A 151 38.46 -21.01 11.47
N SER A 152 39.21 -21.90 10.83
CA SER A 152 39.91 -23.04 11.41
C SER A 152 38.97 -24.02 12.13
N THR A 153 37.79 -24.27 11.55
CA THR A 153 36.78 -25.18 12.12
C THR A 153 36.41 -26.29 11.14
N ALA A 154 35.92 -27.41 11.67
CA ALA A 154 35.46 -28.53 10.84
C ALA A 154 34.26 -28.17 9.94
N HIS A 155 33.39 -27.26 10.40
CA HIS A 155 32.26 -26.79 9.59
C HIS A 155 32.71 -25.85 8.46
N GLU A 156 33.78 -25.06 8.66
CA GLU A 156 34.41 -24.29 7.59
C GLU A 156 34.96 -25.18 6.49
N GLU A 157 35.71 -26.23 6.87
CA GLU A 157 36.24 -27.18 5.91
C GLU A 157 35.13 -27.88 5.12
N TYR A 158 34.04 -28.28 5.79
CA TYR A 158 32.86 -28.83 5.13
C TYR A 158 32.29 -27.85 4.09
N VAL A 159 32.00 -26.60 4.47
CA VAL A 159 31.39 -25.64 3.54
C VAL A 159 32.33 -25.35 2.37
N LYS A 160 33.64 -25.17 2.60
CA LYS A 160 34.61 -24.93 1.52
C LYS A 160 34.73 -26.10 0.54
N ASN A 161 34.65 -27.33 1.03
CA ASN A 161 34.79 -28.53 0.18
C ASN A 161 33.53 -28.82 -0.65
N PHE A 162 32.35 -28.61 -0.09
CA PHE A 162 31.08 -28.91 -0.77
C PHE A 162 30.46 -27.71 -1.50
N TYR A 163 30.82 -26.49 -1.10
CA TYR A 163 30.32 -25.22 -1.64
C TYR A 163 31.47 -24.23 -1.88
N PRO A 164 32.41 -24.53 -2.81
CA PRO A 164 33.61 -23.73 -3.03
C PRO A 164 33.32 -22.30 -3.53
N ASP A 165 32.20 -22.11 -4.23
CA ASP A 165 31.76 -20.82 -4.77
C ASP A 165 30.92 -19.99 -3.78
N ALA A 166 30.84 -20.42 -2.51
CA ALA A 166 30.14 -19.67 -1.47
C ALA A 166 30.88 -18.36 -1.15
N ASN A 167 30.12 -17.28 -0.98
CA ASN A 167 30.64 -15.99 -0.53
C ASN A 167 30.86 -16.01 0.99
N LEU A 168 32.02 -16.50 1.42
CA LEU A 168 32.35 -16.70 2.83
C LEU A 168 33.08 -15.49 3.43
N ILE A 169 32.64 -15.05 4.60
CA ILE A 169 33.29 -14.03 5.43
C ILE A 169 33.89 -14.74 6.66
N PRO A 170 35.19 -15.08 6.64
CA PRO A 170 35.84 -15.76 7.74
C PRO A 170 36.10 -14.82 8.92
N LEU A 171 35.81 -15.28 10.13
CA LEU A 171 35.97 -14.55 11.38
C LEU A 171 36.72 -15.38 12.43
N GLU A 172 37.31 -14.72 13.43
CA GLU A 172 38.16 -15.37 14.45
C GLU A 172 37.35 -16.06 15.55
N SER A 173 36.26 -15.43 15.99
CA SER A 173 35.42 -15.90 17.10
C SER A 173 34.01 -16.27 16.65
N HIS A 174 33.38 -17.21 17.36
CA HIS A 174 31.95 -17.47 17.20
C HIS A 174 31.10 -16.28 17.64
N GLU A 175 31.60 -15.45 18.56
CA GLU A 175 30.90 -14.25 18.99
C GLU A 175 30.84 -13.23 17.85
N ASP A 176 31.98 -13.01 17.17
CA ASP A 176 32.11 -12.08 16.05
C ASP A 176 31.20 -12.47 14.89
N THR A 177 30.97 -13.76 14.63
CA THR A 177 30.06 -14.19 13.54
C THR A 177 28.65 -13.69 13.75
N PHE A 178 28.14 -13.79 14.98
CA PHE A 178 26.80 -13.31 15.30
C PHE A 178 26.73 -11.79 15.45
N LEU A 179 27.77 -11.12 15.98
CA LEU A 179 27.81 -9.66 16.03
C LEU A 179 27.85 -9.04 14.63
N THR A 180 28.63 -9.63 13.72
CA THR A 180 28.73 -9.20 12.31
C THR A 180 27.40 -9.40 11.58
N LEU A 181 26.68 -10.50 11.88
CA LEU A 181 25.31 -10.73 11.40
C LEU A 181 24.33 -9.66 11.91
N GLN A 182 24.45 -9.25 13.17
CA GLN A 182 23.62 -8.18 13.74
C GLN A 182 23.96 -6.80 13.15
N ALA A 183 25.23 -6.55 12.82
CA ALA A 183 25.69 -5.33 12.16
C ALA A 183 25.20 -5.23 10.70
N GLY A 184 24.87 -6.37 10.07
CA GLY A 184 24.37 -6.44 8.70
C GLY A 184 25.46 -6.58 7.64
N ASP A 185 26.70 -6.84 8.04
CA ASP A 185 27.83 -7.08 7.11
C ASP A 185 27.75 -8.47 6.46
N CYS A 186 27.00 -9.39 7.06
CA CYS A 186 26.59 -10.65 6.46
C CYS A 186 25.10 -10.92 6.69
N GLU A 187 24.47 -11.67 5.78
CA GLU A 187 23.03 -12.02 5.88
C GLU A 187 22.82 -13.34 6.61
N LEU A 188 23.82 -14.23 6.56
CA LEU A 188 23.75 -15.58 7.10
C LEU A 188 24.98 -15.89 7.94
N VAL A 189 24.80 -16.73 8.96
CA VAL A 189 25.88 -17.38 9.70
C VAL A 189 25.76 -18.89 9.51
N ALA A 190 26.82 -19.51 9.01
CA ALA A 190 26.95 -20.97 9.00
C ALA A 190 27.71 -21.40 10.25
N THR A 191 27.05 -22.12 11.14
CA THR A 191 27.59 -22.51 12.45
C THR A 191 27.03 -23.85 12.90
N GLN A 192 27.46 -24.32 14.07
CA GLN A 192 27.02 -25.58 14.66
C GLN A 192 25.78 -25.35 15.55
N GLU A 193 24.89 -26.35 15.61
CA GLU A 193 23.64 -26.28 16.39
C GLU A 193 23.89 -25.98 17.88
N ASP A 194 24.86 -26.65 18.52
CA ASP A 194 25.26 -26.38 19.91
C ASP A 194 25.75 -24.94 20.12
N THR A 195 26.55 -24.43 19.17
CA THR A 195 27.05 -23.06 19.22
C THR A 195 25.88 -22.06 19.14
N PHE A 196 24.93 -22.28 18.22
CA PHE A 196 23.73 -21.45 18.17
C PHE A 196 22.91 -21.53 19.47
N ARG A 197 22.76 -22.72 20.07
CA ARG A 197 22.05 -22.88 21.35
C ARG A 197 22.68 -22.11 22.51
N LEU A 198 24.00 -21.90 22.50
CA LEU A 198 24.70 -21.08 23.49
C LEU A 198 24.47 -19.58 23.25
N PHE A 199 24.53 -19.14 22.00
CA PHE A 199 24.46 -17.72 21.66
C PHE A 199 23.02 -17.17 21.48
N GLN A 200 22.03 -18.02 21.21
CA GLN A 200 20.63 -17.61 21.03
C GLN A 200 20.07 -16.88 22.25
N ASN A 201 20.56 -17.19 23.45
CA ASN A 201 20.10 -16.60 24.72
C ASN A 201 21.07 -15.57 25.28
N SER A 202 22.18 -15.32 24.61
CA SER A 202 23.19 -14.35 25.09
C SER A 202 22.63 -12.94 25.05
N MET A 203 22.63 -12.24 26.18
CA MET A 203 22.25 -10.82 26.26
C MET A 203 23.25 -9.92 25.53
N PHE A 204 24.48 -10.38 25.33
CA PHE A 204 25.51 -9.65 24.59
C PHE A 204 25.31 -9.77 23.08
N VAL A 205 25.00 -10.96 22.58
CA VAL A 205 24.91 -11.24 21.13
C VAL A 205 23.48 -11.10 20.57
N ASN A 206 22.47 -11.56 21.32
CA ASN A 206 21.08 -11.66 20.86
C ASN A 206 20.10 -10.94 21.79
N LYS A 207 20.43 -9.71 22.19
CA LYS A 207 19.58 -8.89 23.09
C LYS A 207 18.13 -8.73 22.62
N GLN A 208 17.89 -8.76 21.30
CA GLN A 208 16.57 -8.55 20.70
C GLN A 208 15.85 -9.87 20.34
N CYS A 209 16.43 -11.03 20.64
CA CYS A 209 15.87 -12.34 20.29
C CYS A 209 15.52 -12.51 18.80
N ASN A 210 16.25 -11.82 17.94
CA ASN A 210 16.03 -11.77 16.50
C ASN A 210 16.86 -12.82 15.72
N LEU A 211 17.86 -13.44 16.34
CA LEU A 211 18.56 -14.57 15.72
C LEU A 211 17.65 -15.79 15.64
N LYS A 212 17.56 -16.39 14.46
CA LYS A 212 16.74 -17.58 14.21
C LYS A 212 17.46 -18.54 13.27
N ARG A 213 17.27 -19.84 13.51
CA ARG A 213 17.70 -20.91 12.61
C ARG A 213 16.90 -20.86 11.32
N ILE A 214 17.58 -20.98 10.19
CA ILE A 214 17.03 -20.96 8.84
C ILE A 214 17.01 -22.37 8.29
N GLY A 215 15.88 -22.75 7.71
CA GLY A 215 15.78 -23.96 6.91
C GLY A 215 16.09 -25.25 7.68
N ARG A 216 16.69 -26.21 6.95
CA ARG A 216 17.06 -27.53 7.47
C ARG A 216 18.54 -27.57 7.83
N THR A 217 18.91 -28.61 8.56
CA THR A 217 20.31 -28.91 8.83
C THR A 217 21.03 -29.26 7.53
N GLU A 218 22.19 -28.66 7.30
CA GLU A 218 23.00 -28.86 6.08
C GLU A 218 23.84 -30.13 6.19
N GLN A 219 24.45 -30.35 7.36
CA GLN A 219 25.20 -31.55 7.68
C GLN A 219 24.82 -32.04 9.06
N ILE A 220 24.32 -33.27 9.15
CA ILE A 220 24.06 -33.92 10.44
C ILE A 220 25.38 -34.48 10.95
N ARG A 221 25.81 -34.05 12.14
CA ARG A 221 27.03 -34.54 12.77
C ARG A 221 26.94 -34.42 14.29
N ASN A 222 27.35 -35.46 15.00
CA ASN A 222 27.47 -35.40 16.45
C ASN A 222 28.92 -35.07 16.86
N GLY A 223 29.05 -34.22 17.86
CA GLY A 223 30.33 -33.90 18.48
C GLY A 223 30.60 -34.86 19.64
N GLY A 224 31.82 -35.39 19.71
CA GLY A 224 32.21 -36.38 20.71
C GLY A 224 33.66 -36.22 21.13
N PHE A 225 34.08 -37.02 22.10
CA PHE A 225 35.47 -37.06 22.53
C PHE A 225 36.36 -37.71 21.47
N ALA A 226 37.64 -37.36 21.42
CA ALA A 226 38.62 -38.04 20.60
C ALA A 226 39.50 -38.90 21.50
N THR A 227 39.67 -40.17 21.16
CA THR A 227 40.55 -41.10 21.87
C THR A 227 41.62 -41.64 20.94
N SER A 228 42.78 -41.98 21.49
CA SER A 228 43.80 -42.69 20.72
C SER A 228 43.32 -44.10 20.40
N GLY A 229 43.24 -44.43 19.12
CA GLY A 229 42.94 -45.77 18.62
C GLY A 229 44.21 -46.58 18.53
N ASP A 230 44.59 -47.22 19.64
CA ASP A 230 45.64 -48.24 19.65
C ASP A 230 45.04 -49.59 20.04
N ASN A 231 45.01 -50.50 19.07
CA ASN A 231 44.59 -51.89 19.26
C ASN A 231 45.77 -52.84 19.50
N GLY A 232 47.00 -52.35 19.37
CA GLY A 232 48.22 -53.14 19.40
C GLY A 232 48.94 -53.08 20.73
N ASP A 233 49.63 -51.97 21.00
CA ASP A 233 50.66 -51.91 22.05
C ASP A 233 50.07 -51.54 23.42
N PHE A 234 49.13 -50.59 23.45
CA PHE A 234 48.57 -50.03 24.68
C PHE A 234 47.09 -50.37 24.88
N CYS A 235 46.43 -51.05 23.92
CA CYS A 235 45.00 -51.40 23.96
C CYS A 235 44.08 -50.23 24.36
N THR A 236 44.43 -48.99 23.98
CA THR A 236 43.70 -47.79 24.38
C THR A 236 42.31 -47.70 23.75
N SER A 237 41.99 -48.56 22.78
CA SER A 237 40.63 -48.68 22.23
C SER A 237 39.58 -49.09 23.27
N VAL A 238 39.98 -49.73 24.37
CA VAL A 238 39.09 -50.00 25.51
C VAL A 238 38.55 -48.71 26.12
N VAL A 239 39.34 -47.62 26.15
CA VAL A 239 38.87 -46.32 26.64
C VAL A 239 37.74 -45.79 25.78
N SER A 240 37.83 -45.92 24.45
CA SER A 240 36.75 -45.53 23.54
C SER A 240 35.48 -46.32 23.81
N GLN A 241 35.58 -47.64 24.02
CA GLN A 241 34.41 -48.50 24.26
C GLN A 241 33.74 -48.22 25.60
N VAL A 242 34.54 -47.98 26.65
CA VAL A 242 34.02 -47.62 27.98
C VAL A 242 33.33 -46.26 27.94
N LEU A 243 33.94 -45.26 27.28
CA LEU A 243 33.30 -43.96 27.10
C LEU A 243 32.01 -44.09 26.29
N ASP A 244 32.00 -44.87 25.22
CA ASP A 244 30.82 -45.12 24.39
C ASP A 244 29.65 -45.66 25.21
N TYR A 245 29.87 -46.70 26.02
CA TYR A 245 28.86 -47.28 26.91
C TYR A 245 28.30 -46.24 27.88
N HIS A 246 29.16 -45.46 28.55
CA HIS A 246 28.71 -44.47 29.51
C HIS A 246 28.00 -43.28 28.87
N LEU A 247 28.43 -42.84 27.68
CA LEU A 247 27.78 -41.76 26.94
C LEU A 247 26.38 -42.17 26.47
N LEU A 248 26.24 -43.41 25.98
CA LEU A 248 24.94 -43.98 25.64
C LEU A 248 24.02 -44.07 26.86
N GLN A 249 24.54 -44.50 28.02
CA GLN A 249 23.77 -44.56 29.26
C GLN A 249 23.32 -43.15 29.72
N MET A 250 24.23 -42.17 29.74
CA MET A 250 23.89 -40.78 30.11
C MET A 250 22.89 -40.13 29.15
N LYS A 251 22.91 -40.52 27.86
CA LYS A 251 21.94 -40.09 26.86
C LYS A 251 20.58 -40.74 27.07
N ALA A 252 20.56 -42.04 27.38
CA ALA A 252 19.33 -42.80 27.65
C ALA A 252 18.62 -42.30 28.93
N ASP A 253 19.39 -41.97 29.96
CA ASP A 253 18.86 -41.51 31.25
C ASP A 253 18.53 -39.99 31.24
N GLY A 254 18.82 -39.27 30.15
CA GLY A 254 18.52 -37.85 29.98
C GLY A 254 19.53 -36.87 30.61
N PHE A 255 20.55 -37.38 31.30
CA PHE A 255 21.54 -36.57 32.02
C PHE A 255 22.24 -35.53 31.14
N ILE A 256 22.60 -35.89 29.90
CA ILE A 256 23.32 -34.98 28.98
C ILE A 256 22.46 -33.76 28.64
N GLU A 257 21.19 -33.97 28.32
CA GLU A 257 20.26 -32.91 27.94
C GLU A 257 19.99 -31.97 29.14
N ASP A 258 19.83 -32.54 30.33
CA ASP A 258 19.66 -31.77 31.57
C ASP A 258 20.89 -30.92 31.89
N ALA A 259 22.10 -31.50 31.77
CA ALA A 259 23.35 -30.79 31.98
C ALA A 259 23.51 -29.63 30.98
N LEU A 260 23.26 -29.87 29.69
CA LEU A 260 23.32 -28.83 28.64
C LEU A 260 22.31 -27.70 28.90
N ASN A 261 21.07 -28.05 29.24
CA ASN A 261 20.02 -27.07 29.53
C ASN A 261 20.32 -26.25 30.79
N SER A 262 20.92 -26.86 31.82
CA SER A 262 21.33 -26.14 33.04
C SER A 262 22.44 -25.12 32.77
N PHE A 263 23.43 -25.49 31.94
CA PHE A 263 24.51 -24.59 31.54
C PHE A 263 23.99 -23.41 30.70
N GLY A 264 23.16 -23.69 29.69
CA GLY A 264 22.62 -22.66 28.79
C GLY A 264 21.63 -21.68 29.43
N ARG A 265 20.99 -22.04 30.56
CA ARG A 265 20.01 -21.17 31.25
C ARG A 265 20.63 -20.22 32.28
N SER A 266 21.93 -20.30 32.53
CA SER A 266 22.60 -19.52 33.60
C SER A 266 22.68 -18.00 33.34
N GLY A 267 22.18 -17.51 32.19
CA GLY A 267 22.26 -16.09 31.78
C GLY A 267 21.01 -15.23 32.03
N GLY A 268 19.91 -15.76 32.58
CA GLY A 268 18.67 -15.03 32.91
C GLY A 268 17.86 -14.50 31.72
N HIS A 269 18.48 -14.27 30.56
CA HIS A 269 17.85 -13.88 29.31
C HIS A 269 17.52 -15.12 28.48
N VAL A 270 16.23 -15.41 28.28
CA VAL A 270 15.77 -16.57 27.51
C VAL A 270 14.97 -16.07 26.32
N CYS A 271 15.47 -16.29 25.12
CA CYS A 271 14.72 -16.09 23.89
C CYS A 271 13.84 -17.32 23.67
N GLU A 272 12.57 -17.24 24.04
CA GLU A 272 11.63 -18.32 23.80
C GLU A 272 11.54 -18.65 22.30
N SER A 273 11.47 -19.95 22.00
CA SER A 273 11.17 -20.42 20.66
C SER A 273 9.75 -19.97 20.27
N PRO A 274 9.42 -19.84 18.97
CA PRO A 274 8.09 -19.42 18.51
C PRO A 274 6.95 -20.27 19.10
N THR A 275 7.24 -21.53 19.43
CA THR A 275 6.28 -22.47 20.01
C THR A 275 5.91 -22.12 21.45
N ALA A 276 6.84 -21.55 22.22
CA ALA A 276 6.59 -21.09 23.59
C ALA A 276 6.05 -19.64 23.64
N LEU A 277 6.48 -18.80 22.70
CA LEU A 277 5.88 -17.48 22.45
C LEU A 277 4.38 -17.56 22.10
N ALA A 278 3.92 -18.63 21.45
CA ALA A 278 2.50 -18.83 21.18
C ALA A 278 1.67 -19.08 22.47
N MET A 279 2.31 -19.53 23.56
CA MET A 279 1.65 -19.80 24.84
C MET A 279 1.85 -18.69 25.89
N ASN A 280 2.98 -17.96 25.85
CA ASN A 280 3.33 -16.96 26.87
C ASN A 280 3.24 -15.49 26.42
N LYS A 281 3.10 -15.20 25.12
CA LYS A 281 2.93 -13.84 24.56
C LYS A 281 1.47 -13.38 24.67
N SER A 282 0.89 -13.47 25.87
CA SER A 282 -0.49 -13.07 26.17
C SER A 282 -0.60 -11.62 26.69
N THR A 283 0.47 -10.84 26.64
CA THR A 283 0.44 -9.40 26.95
C THR A 283 1.37 -8.63 26.00
N ASP A 284 0.76 -7.81 25.12
CA ASP A 284 1.32 -6.65 24.40
C ASP A 284 2.01 -6.72 23.01
N SER A 285 2.06 -7.83 22.28
CA SER A 285 2.78 -7.80 20.97
C SER A 285 2.10 -8.48 19.78
N ASN A 286 0.79 -8.73 19.84
CA ASN A 286 0.01 -9.17 18.66
C ASN A 286 -1.00 -8.11 18.20
N SER A 287 -0.93 -6.89 18.74
CA SER A 287 -1.71 -5.76 18.25
C SER A 287 -1.09 -5.19 16.98
N LEU A 288 -1.93 -4.96 15.97
CA LEU A 288 -1.51 -4.26 14.76
C LEU A 288 -1.13 -2.83 15.11
N ASN A 289 0.08 -2.42 14.73
CA ASN A 289 0.55 -1.07 15.00
C ASN A 289 0.05 -0.10 13.91
N VAL A 290 0.06 1.21 14.21
CA VAL A 290 -0.25 2.27 13.24
C VAL A 290 0.66 2.16 12.03
N HIS A 291 1.90 1.70 12.21
CA HIS A 291 2.82 1.50 11.10
C HIS A 291 2.36 0.39 10.14
N ASP A 292 1.70 -0.65 10.64
CA ASP A 292 1.21 -1.78 9.84
C ASP A 292 -0.03 -1.43 9.02
N MET A 293 -0.91 -0.58 9.57
CA MET A 293 -2.17 -0.16 8.94
C MET A 293 -2.08 1.23 8.27
N GLY A 294 -0.96 1.95 8.41
CA GLY A 294 -0.75 3.31 7.93
C GLY A 294 -1.03 3.51 6.43
N GLY A 295 -0.70 2.49 5.63
CA GLY A 295 -0.97 2.46 4.20
C GLY A 295 -2.44 2.61 3.83
N ILE A 296 -3.34 2.00 4.60
CA ILE A 296 -4.79 2.03 4.37
C ILE A 296 -5.33 3.44 4.64
N PHE A 297 -4.89 4.07 5.74
CA PHE A 297 -5.29 5.44 6.08
C PHE A 297 -4.81 6.45 5.03
N LEU A 298 -3.56 6.33 4.57
CA LEU A 298 -3.00 7.19 3.54
C LEU A 298 -3.75 7.03 2.20
N PHE A 299 -4.04 5.79 1.81
CA PHE A 299 -4.79 5.49 0.58
C PHE A 299 -6.19 6.13 0.62
N HIS A 300 -6.90 6.01 1.74
CA HIS A 300 -8.21 6.65 1.91
C HIS A 300 -8.13 8.18 1.86
N ALA A 301 -7.13 8.78 2.52
CA ALA A 301 -6.92 10.23 2.50
C ALA A 301 -6.69 10.76 1.08
N ILE A 302 -5.88 10.05 0.27
CA ILE A 302 -5.63 10.40 -1.14
C ILE A 302 -6.93 10.37 -1.95
N ILE A 303 -7.75 9.32 -1.80
CA ILE A 303 -9.05 9.22 -2.50
C ILE A 303 -9.96 10.38 -2.12
N CYS A 304 -10.04 10.74 -0.84
CA CYS A 304 -10.84 11.88 -0.38
C CYS A 304 -10.38 13.20 -0.99
N VAL A 305 -9.07 13.46 -1.04
CA VAL A 305 -8.51 14.66 -1.68
C VAL A 305 -8.82 14.69 -3.19
N VAL A 306 -8.68 13.56 -3.88
CA VAL A 306 -9.00 13.45 -5.32
C VAL A 306 -10.50 13.68 -5.57
N ALA A 307 -11.37 13.15 -4.71
CA ALA A 307 -12.81 13.37 -4.81
C ALA A 307 -13.18 14.86 -4.64
N LEU A 308 -12.59 15.53 -3.64
CA LEU A 308 -12.74 16.97 -3.43
C LEU A 308 -12.22 17.77 -4.62
N ALA A 309 -11.03 17.45 -5.13
CA ALA A 309 -10.47 18.11 -6.30
C ALA A 309 -11.36 17.94 -7.54
N CYS A 310 -11.85 16.73 -7.81
CA CYS A 310 -12.81 16.48 -8.89
C CYS A 310 -14.10 17.29 -8.73
N SER A 311 -14.63 17.39 -7.51
CA SER A 311 -15.85 18.17 -7.22
C SER A 311 -15.62 19.67 -7.46
N LEU A 312 -14.49 20.21 -6.99
CA LEU A 312 -14.10 21.61 -7.21
C LEU A 312 -13.87 21.91 -8.70
N LEU A 313 -13.21 21.01 -9.42
CA LEU A 313 -13.02 21.13 -10.88
C LEU A 313 -14.37 21.13 -11.60
N ARG A 314 -15.28 20.21 -11.29
CA ARG A 314 -16.63 20.19 -11.86
C ARG A 314 -17.40 21.47 -11.54
N MET A 315 -17.29 21.97 -10.31
CA MET A 315 -17.93 23.23 -9.90
C MET A 315 -17.34 24.42 -10.68
N PHE A 316 -16.02 24.46 -10.86
CA PHE A 316 -15.36 25.52 -11.63
C PHE A 316 -15.75 25.46 -13.11
N HIS A 317 -15.76 24.27 -13.72
CA HIS A 317 -16.21 24.06 -15.09
C HIS A 317 -17.69 24.45 -15.27
N ARG A 318 -18.56 24.09 -14.32
CA ARG A 318 -19.98 24.46 -14.37
C ARG A 318 -20.16 25.97 -14.23
N ARG A 319 -19.51 26.62 -13.26
CA ARG A 319 -19.53 28.07 -13.11
C ARG A 319 -18.96 28.78 -14.34
N ARG A 320 -17.91 28.24 -14.96
CA ARG A 320 -17.35 28.77 -16.21
C ARG A 320 -18.35 28.62 -17.35
N ALA A 321 -18.96 27.46 -17.53
CA ALA A 321 -19.99 27.24 -18.55
C ALA A 321 -21.22 28.15 -18.36
N GLU A 322 -21.68 28.34 -17.12
CA GLU A 322 -22.77 29.28 -16.79
C GLU A 322 -22.37 30.74 -17.09
N ARG A 323 -21.12 31.16 -16.78
CA ARG A 323 -20.62 32.49 -17.16
C ARG A 323 -20.53 32.68 -18.68
N PHE A 324 -20.08 31.67 -19.43
CA PHE A 324 -20.05 31.72 -20.89
C PHE A 324 -21.46 31.79 -21.49
N LYS A 325 -22.42 31.04 -20.95
CA LYS A 325 -23.82 31.09 -21.39
C LYS A 325 -24.43 32.47 -21.12
N ASN A 326 -24.24 33.02 -19.92
CA ASN A 326 -24.74 34.35 -19.56
C ASN A 326 -24.08 35.47 -20.37
N ALA A 327 -22.79 35.35 -20.73
CA ALA A 327 -22.12 36.30 -21.60
C ALA A 327 -22.66 36.25 -23.04
N ASN A 328 -22.95 35.05 -23.56
CA ASN A 328 -23.53 34.87 -24.89
C ASN A 328 -25.00 35.34 -24.96
N ASP A 329 -25.80 35.06 -23.93
CA ASP A 329 -27.17 35.56 -23.83
C ASP A 329 -27.19 37.10 -23.74
N LYS A 330 -26.23 37.71 -23.03
CA LYS A 330 -26.12 39.18 -22.96
C LYS A 330 -25.73 39.81 -24.30
N SER A 331 -24.78 39.22 -25.04
CA SER A 331 -24.41 39.65 -26.39
C SER A 331 -25.61 39.57 -27.35
N ASN A 332 -26.37 38.47 -27.32
CA ASN A 332 -27.54 38.29 -28.18
C ASN A 332 -28.66 39.30 -27.88
N CYS A 333 -28.83 39.73 -26.63
CA CYS A 333 -29.78 40.79 -26.29
C CYS A 333 -29.34 42.17 -26.79
N GLU A 334 -28.04 42.51 -26.67
CA GLU A 334 -27.49 43.78 -27.17
C GLU A 334 -27.58 43.88 -28.71
N ASP A 335 -27.33 42.77 -29.43
CA ASP A 335 -27.46 42.72 -30.90
C ASP A 335 -28.92 42.87 -31.37
N ASN A 336 -29.88 42.26 -30.65
CA ASN A 336 -31.31 42.39 -30.95
C ASN A 336 -31.84 43.81 -30.69
N GLU A 337 -31.40 44.45 -29.61
CA GLU A 337 -31.80 45.82 -29.27
C GLU A 337 -31.24 46.84 -30.29
N HIS A 338 -30.02 46.62 -30.79
CA HIS A 338 -29.44 47.44 -31.86
C HIS A 338 -30.09 47.21 -33.23
N GLY A 339 -30.58 45.99 -33.50
CA GLY A 339 -31.37 45.64 -34.68
C GLY A 339 -32.76 46.28 -34.68
N GLU A 340 -33.47 46.25 -33.55
CA GLU A 340 -34.78 46.89 -33.41
C GLU A 340 -34.69 48.42 -33.53
N ASN A 341 -33.67 49.05 -32.94
CA ASN A 341 -33.50 50.49 -33.01
C ASN A 341 -33.15 50.97 -34.44
N LYS A 342 -32.38 50.19 -35.20
CA LYS A 342 -32.13 50.43 -36.64
C LYS A 342 -33.39 50.25 -37.49
N ASN A 343 -34.24 49.26 -37.19
CA ASN A 343 -35.52 49.06 -37.89
C ASN A 343 -36.53 50.18 -37.59
N SER A 344 -36.59 50.63 -36.34
CA SER A 344 -37.36 51.81 -35.91
C SER A 344 -36.91 53.07 -36.66
N LEU A 345 -35.60 53.36 -36.68
CA LEU A 345 -35.02 54.52 -37.39
C LEU A 345 -35.25 54.45 -38.90
N ASN A 346 -35.10 53.27 -39.52
CA ASN A 346 -35.37 53.06 -40.94
C ASN A 346 -36.85 53.25 -41.29
N SER A 347 -37.78 52.87 -40.39
CA SER A 347 -39.22 53.12 -40.57
C SER A 347 -39.56 54.62 -40.51
N ALA A 348 -38.87 55.40 -39.67
CA ALA A 348 -39.00 56.84 -39.57
C ALA A 348 -38.40 57.58 -40.79
N ILE A 349 -37.27 57.11 -41.32
CA ILE A 349 -36.64 57.65 -42.54
C ILE A 349 -37.50 57.34 -43.78
N ARG A 350 -38.11 56.14 -43.86
CA ARG A 350 -39.00 55.76 -44.97
C ARG A 350 -40.25 56.64 -45.02
N ARG A 351 -40.84 57.01 -43.88
CA ARG A 351 -41.95 57.98 -43.80
C ARG A 351 -41.53 59.40 -44.25
N ARG A 352 -40.29 59.82 -44.00
CA ARG A 352 -39.74 61.12 -44.47
C ARG A 352 -39.42 61.16 -45.96
N SER A 353 -39.13 60.01 -46.59
CA SER A 353 -38.96 59.91 -48.05
C SER A 353 -40.29 59.92 -48.82
N SER A 354 -41.33 59.31 -48.26
CA SER A 354 -42.69 59.31 -48.85
C SER A 354 -43.34 60.71 -48.83
N LEU A 355 -43.07 61.52 -47.81
CA LEU A 355 -43.56 62.91 -47.73
C LEU A 355 -42.83 63.90 -48.67
N ARG A 356 -41.68 63.54 -49.26
CA ARG A 356 -41.03 64.34 -50.31
C ARG A 356 -41.65 64.10 -51.70
N HIS A 357 -42.22 62.92 -51.95
CA HIS A 357 -42.94 62.64 -53.21
C HIS A 357 -44.37 63.17 -53.24
N ILE A 358 -44.96 63.54 -52.10
CA ILE A 358 -46.31 64.15 -52.06
C ILE A 358 -46.25 65.69 -52.20
N LYS A 359 -45.08 66.32 -52.03
CA LYS A 359 -44.94 67.79 -52.13
C LYS A 359 -44.69 68.31 -53.55
N GLU A 360 -44.43 67.45 -54.54
CA GLU A 360 -44.30 67.84 -55.95
C GLU A 360 -45.56 67.60 -56.81
N ILE A 361 -46.64 67.04 -56.25
CA ILE A 361 -47.88 66.73 -57.01
C ILE A 361 -49.03 67.74 -56.74
N VAL A 362 -48.88 68.71 -55.82
CA VAL A 362 -49.99 69.60 -55.41
C VAL A 362 -49.73 71.11 -55.64
N LEU A 363 -48.75 71.50 -56.46
CA LEU A 363 -48.57 72.91 -56.84
C LEU A 363 -48.67 73.13 -58.34
N GLY A 364 -49.91 73.09 -58.84
CA GLY A 364 -50.27 73.38 -60.20
C GLY A 364 -51.75 73.74 -60.36
N LYS A 365 -52.25 74.73 -59.62
CA LYS A 365 -53.33 75.63 -60.08
C LYS A 365 -53.50 76.85 -59.15
N THR A 366 -53.40 77.99 -59.82
CA THR A 366 -53.53 79.40 -59.42
C THR A 366 -54.84 79.76 -58.71
N GLY A 367 -54.78 80.72 -57.77
CA GLY A 367 -55.98 81.45 -57.31
C GLY A 367 -55.90 82.17 -55.95
N ASP A 368 -55.00 83.14 -55.82
CA ASP A 368 -55.19 84.48 -55.21
C ASP A 368 -56.08 84.69 -53.95
N HIS A 369 -55.50 84.97 -52.76
CA HIS A 369 -55.76 86.21 -51.97
C HIS A 369 -54.83 86.40 -50.73
N LYS A 370 -54.04 87.48 -50.80
CA LYS A 370 -53.47 88.42 -49.80
C LYS A 370 -53.41 88.12 -48.27
N ARG A 371 -52.21 88.49 -47.75
CA ARG A 371 -51.85 89.19 -46.47
C ARG A 371 -51.93 88.37 -45.17
N SER A 372 -50.99 88.42 -44.21
CA SER A 372 -49.87 89.33 -43.94
C SER A 372 -49.11 88.91 -42.65
N ILE A 373 -47.83 89.32 -42.56
CA ILE A 373 -47.13 89.85 -41.36
C ILE A 373 -46.39 88.87 -40.38
N TRP A 374 -45.04 89.02 -40.40
CA TRP A 374 -43.98 89.08 -39.35
C TRP A 374 -43.89 88.00 -38.24
N GLN A 375 -42.75 87.32 -37.98
CA GLN A 375 -41.37 87.68 -37.53
C GLN A 375 -41.18 87.51 -35.99
N TYR A 376 -39.93 87.22 -35.58
CA TYR A 376 -39.35 87.15 -34.21
C TYR A 376 -39.56 85.85 -33.40
N ALA A 377 -38.52 85.09 -33.04
CA ALA A 377 -37.39 85.28 -32.09
C ALA A 377 -37.69 84.50 -30.78
N ASP A 378 -36.92 83.47 -30.48
CA ASP A 378 -35.76 83.47 -29.58
C ASP A 378 -36.14 83.66 -28.11
N HIS A 379 -35.87 82.62 -27.30
CA HIS A 379 -35.70 82.76 -25.85
C HIS A 379 -34.98 81.53 -25.27
N SER A 380 -33.72 81.76 -24.95
CA SER A 380 -32.91 81.15 -23.89
C SER A 380 -33.55 81.24 -22.49
N ILE A 381 -33.09 80.37 -21.55
CA ILE A 381 -32.87 80.54 -20.08
C ILE A 381 -33.08 79.18 -19.36
N VAL A 382 -32.32 78.68 -18.36
CA VAL A 382 -31.04 79.05 -17.71
C VAL A 382 -30.76 78.03 -16.57
N THR A 383 -29.47 77.74 -16.28
CA THR A 383 -28.86 77.38 -14.96
C THR A 383 -29.27 76.08 -14.23
N SER A 384 -28.45 75.44 -13.38
CA SER A 384 -27.37 75.94 -12.52
C SER A 384 -26.37 74.83 -12.17
N SER A 385 -25.10 75.22 -12.09
CA SER A 385 -23.95 74.54 -11.47
C SER A 385 -24.14 74.31 -9.96
N ARG A 386 -23.40 73.34 -9.38
CA ARG A 386 -22.40 73.63 -8.32
C ARG A 386 -21.45 72.46 -8.05
N GLN A 387 -20.16 72.78 -8.13
CA GLN A 387 -18.97 72.03 -7.69
C GLN A 387 -18.53 72.57 -6.31
N VAL A 388 -17.59 71.86 -5.64
CA VAL A 388 -16.56 72.28 -4.63
C VAL A 388 -16.37 71.10 -3.66
N THR A 389 -15.31 70.27 -3.65
CA THR A 389 -13.84 70.39 -3.42
C THR A 389 -13.37 70.66 -1.97
N ASN A 390 -12.66 69.64 -1.44
CA ASN A 390 -11.37 69.64 -0.72
C ASN A 390 -11.19 70.12 0.75
N GLY A 391 -10.37 69.34 1.48
CA GLY A 391 -9.60 69.68 2.69
C GLY A 391 -9.51 68.45 3.64
N ALA A 392 -8.47 67.60 3.69
CA ALA A 392 -7.04 67.74 4.04
C ALA A 392 -6.73 67.83 5.56
N ALA A 393 -6.38 66.65 6.15
CA ALA A 393 -5.29 66.34 7.12
C ALA A 393 -5.26 66.97 8.56
N PRO A 394 -4.38 66.53 9.50
CA PRO A 394 -3.83 65.20 9.86
C PRO A 394 -3.74 64.92 11.41
N GLY A 395 -3.28 63.73 11.82
CA GLY A 395 -2.27 63.60 12.90
C GLY A 395 -2.58 62.74 14.15
N GLY A 396 -1.60 61.91 14.54
CA GLY A 396 -1.37 61.33 15.89
C GLY A 396 -1.85 59.88 16.05
N ASP A 397 -1.05 58.80 15.98
CA ASP A 397 0.21 58.39 16.61
C ASP A 397 0.05 57.67 17.98
N ARG A 398 0.95 56.68 18.20
CA ARG A 398 1.24 55.82 19.38
C ARG A 398 0.62 54.40 19.34
N ARG A 399 1.35 53.32 18.97
CA ARG A 399 2.43 52.57 19.70
C ARG A 399 1.97 52.11 21.10
N GLU A 400 2.30 50.97 21.67
CA GLU A 400 3.21 49.84 21.42
C GLU A 400 2.86 48.81 22.52
N ALA A 401 2.98 47.51 22.23
CA ALA A 401 3.47 46.41 23.08
C ALA A 401 2.97 45.08 22.52
#